data_AF-A0A1G2HNJ0-F1
#
_entry.id   AF-A0A1G2HNJ0-F1
#
_cell.length_a   1.000
_cell.length_b   1.000
_cell.length_c   1.000
_cell.angle_alpha   90.00
_cell.angle_beta   90.00
_cell.angle_gamma   90.00
#
_symmetry.space_group_name_H-M   'P 1'
#
loop_
_entity.id
_entity.type
_entity.pdbx_description
1 polymer ?
#
loop_
_entity_poly.entity_id
_entity_poly.type
_entity_poly.pdbx_seq_one_letter_code
_entity_poly.pdbx_strand_id
1 'polypeptide(L)'
;MFYVSCFTLLMVANFNKKQKSEFSPGRFFLMLGGILFLIIAVLLIFANFQMYKKKQQLTLQINEYEKEIEELENRSETLKEEIANSDNPDYIEKIAREESDMQKPGEKVVSFIEQNPHPKESESPENLWNSNFWFGWIGQSWNWIKSKF
;
A
#
# COMPACT_ATOMS: atom_id res chain seq x y z
N MET A 1 43.54 -77.20 -45.49
CA MET A 1 44.31 -77.22 -44.22
C MET A 1 44.78 -75.80 -43.98
N PHE A 2 44.21 -75.16 -42.95
CA PHE A 2 44.60 -73.96 -42.19
C PHE A 2 45.89 -73.26 -42.67
N TYR A 3 45.93 -71.95 -42.96
CA TYR A 3 45.69 -70.86 -42.02
C TYR A 3 45.21 -69.62 -42.80
N VAL A 4 43.92 -69.32 -42.67
CA VAL A 4 43.34 -68.05 -43.07
C VAL A 4 43.49 -67.08 -41.90
N SER A 5 43.92 -65.86 -42.21
CA SER A 5 43.64 -64.67 -41.41
C SER A 5 44.34 -64.58 -40.05
N CYS A 6 45.62 -64.22 -40.07
CA CYS A 6 46.25 -63.56 -38.91
C CYS A 6 47.06 -62.33 -39.38
N PHE A 7 46.49 -61.56 -40.31
CA PHE A 7 47.11 -60.31 -40.80
C PHE A 7 46.26 -59.05 -40.56
N THR A 8 45.08 -59.13 -39.94
CA THR A 8 44.19 -57.95 -39.91
C THR A 8 43.59 -57.64 -38.55
N LEU A 9 44.35 -57.69 -37.46
CA LEU A 9 43.89 -57.00 -36.25
C LEU A 9 45.05 -56.57 -35.34
N LEU A 10 45.95 -55.79 -35.92
CA LEU A 10 46.74 -54.78 -35.21
C LEU A 10 45.75 -53.72 -34.68
N MET A 11 44.94 -54.10 -33.70
CA MET A 11 43.99 -53.21 -33.04
C MET A 11 44.75 -52.45 -31.95
N VAL A 12 45.37 -51.34 -32.36
CA VAL A 12 45.82 -50.29 -31.44
C VAL A 12 44.58 -49.82 -30.68
N ALA A 13 44.45 -50.26 -29.44
CA ALA A 13 43.45 -49.75 -28.52
C ALA A 13 43.82 -48.31 -28.13
N ASN A 14 43.27 -47.33 -28.83
CA ASN A 14 43.29 -45.95 -28.38
C ASN A 14 42.24 -45.78 -27.28
N PHE A 15 42.70 -45.86 -26.03
CA PHE A 15 41.91 -45.47 -24.88
C PHE A 15 41.74 -43.95 -24.92
N ASN A 16 40.57 -43.48 -25.38
CA ASN A 16 40.22 -42.07 -25.25
C ASN A 16 40.03 -41.78 -23.76
N LYS A 17 41.09 -41.24 -23.14
CA LYS A 17 41.13 -40.86 -21.72
C LYS A 17 40.09 -39.78 -21.50
N LYS A 18 38.88 -40.17 -21.06
CA LYS A 18 37.87 -39.22 -20.57
C LYS A 18 38.53 -38.33 -19.53
N GLN A 19 38.60 -37.05 -19.86
CA GLN A 19 39.14 -35.98 -19.04
C GLN A 19 38.46 -36.05 -17.66
N LYS A 20 39.20 -36.53 -16.65
CA LYS A 20 38.77 -36.39 -15.26
C LYS A 20 38.63 -34.89 -15.02
N SER A 21 37.42 -34.42 -14.73
CA SER A 21 37.27 -33.08 -14.21
C SER A 21 38.16 -32.99 -12.98
N GLU A 22 39.17 -32.12 -13.04
CA GLU A 22 39.97 -31.81 -11.86
C GLU A 22 39.02 -31.09 -10.90
N PHE A 23 38.43 -31.88 -10.00
CA PHE A 23 37.59 -31.37 -8.94
C PHE A 23 38.52 -30.64 -7.97
N SER A 24 38.82 -29.38 -8.27
CA SER A 24 39.64 -28.54 -7.40
C SER A 24 38.79 -28.27 -6.15
N PRO A 25 39.16 -28.78 -4.96
CA PRO A 25 38.35 -28.63 -3.75
C PRO A 25 38.11 -27.15 -3.42
N GLY A 26 39.05 -26.26 -3.76
CA GLY A 26 38.92 -24.81 -3.57
C GLY A 26 37.72 -24.19 -4.29
N ARG A 27 37.40 -24.60 -5.54
CA ARG A 27 36.23 -24.05 -6.26
C ARG A 27 34.91 -24.51 -5.63
N PHE A 28 34.88 -25.71 -5.08
CA PHE A 28 33.72 -26.23 -4.36
C PHE A 28 33.47 -25.49 -3.04
N PHE A 29 34.52 -25.25 -2.24
CA PHE A 29 34.40 -24.48 -1.00
C PHE A 29 34.02 -23.01 -1.25
N LEU A 30 34.51 -22.39 -2.33
CA LEU A 30 34.12 -21.04 -2.71
C LEU A 30 32.64 -20.96 -3.15
N MET A 31 32.16 -21.93 -3.93
CA MET A 31 30.73 -22.01 -4.27
C MET A 31 29.86 -22.19 -3.02
N LEU A 32 30.25 -23.10 -2.12
CA LEU A 32 29.51 -23.38 -0.90
C LEU A 32 29.48 -22.16 0.04
N GLY A 33 30.60 -21.46 0.17
CA GLY A 33 30.68 -20.20 0.93
C GLY A 33 29.83 -19.08 0.33
N GLY A 34 29.82 -18.95 -1.00
CA GLY A 34 28.98 -17.97 -1.69
C GLY A 34 27.49 -18.22 -1.50
N ILE A 35 27.06 -19.48 -1.53
CA ILE A 35 25.67 -19.89 -1.27
C ILE A 35 25.28 -19.59 0.18
N LEU A 36 26.14 -19.93 1.14
CA LEU A 36 25.90 -19.64 2.55
C LEU A 36 25.79 -18.13 2.80
N PHE A 37 26.68 -17.35 2.19
CA PHE A 37 26.64 -15.89 2.26
C PHE A 37 25.33 -15.32 1.69
N LEU A 38 24.87 -15.84 0.55
CA LEU A 38 23.60 -15.43 -0.03
C LEU A 38 22.41 -15.71 0.90
N ILE A 39 22.38 -16.89 1.52
CA ILE A 39 21.32 -17.25 2.48
C ILE A 39 21.31 -16.27 3.66
N ILE A 40 22.49 -15.97 4.23
CA ILE A 40 22.63 -15.01 5.33
C ILE A 40 22.17 -13.62 4.89
N ALA A 41 22.57 -13.17 3.69
CA ALA A 41 22.15 -11.88 3.15
C ALA A 41 20.63 -11.78 3.01
N VAL A 42 19.98 -12.82 2.49
CA VAL A 42 18.51 -12.87 2.35
C VAL A 42 17.83 -12.83 3.71
N LEU A 43 18.33 -13.59 4.70
CA LEU A 43 17.79 -13.58 6.06
C LEU A 43 17.91 -12.20 6.71
N LEU A 44 19.05 -11.52 6.53
CA LEU A 44 19.25 -10.16 7.04
C LEU A 44 18.29 -9.16 6.38
N ILE A 45 18.11 -9.22 5.06
CA ILE A 45 17.16 -8.36 4.35
C ILE A 45 15.74 -8.58 4.88
N PHE A 46 15.32 -9.84 5.03
CA PHE A 46 14.00 -10.18 5.54
C PHE A 46 13.78 -9.70 6.98
N ALA A 47 14.77 -9.89 7.86
CA ALA A 47 14.71 -9.42 9.24
C ALA A 47 14.63 -7.89 9.32
N ASN A 48 15.44 -7.18 8.53
CA ASN A 48 15.39 -5.71 8.44
C ASN A 48 14.03 -5.22 7.95
N PHE A 49 13.47 -5.88 6.93
CA PHE A 49 12.16 -5.50 6.40
C PHE A 49 11.03 -5.68 7.41
N GLN A 50 11.02 -6.79 8.16
CA GLN A 50 10.05 -6.98 9.24
C GLN A 50 10.20 -5.92 10.34
N MET A 51 11.44 -5.64 10.75
CA MET A 51 11.72 -4.63 11.77
C MET A 51 11.28 -3.23 11.31
N TYR A 52 11.50 -2.90 10.04
CA TYR A 52 11.05 -1.65 9.44
C TYR A 52 9.53 -1.51 9.47
N LYS A 53 8.80 -2.56 9.08
CA LYS A 53 7.32 -2.56 9.14
C LYS A 53 6.80 -2.35 10.56
N LYS A 54 7.37 -3.06 11.53
CA LYS A 54 6.98 -2.92 12.94
C LYS A 54 7.25 -1.50 13.45
N LYS A 55 8.41 -0.92 13.10
CA LYS A 55 8.74 0.46 13.45
C LYS A 55 7.71 1.44 12.88
N GLN A 56 7.36 1.30 11.60
CA GLN A 56 6.35 2.16 10.96
C GLN A 56 4.98 2.05 11.65
N GLN A 57 4.54 0.85 11.98
CA GLN A 57 3.28 0.65 12.72
C GLN A 57 3.29 1.32 14.10
N LEU A 58 4.39 1.17 14.85
CA LEU A 58 4.54 1.83 16.15
C LEU A 58 4.58 3.35 16.02
N THR A 59 5.26 3.89 15.01
CA THR A 59 5.29 5.33 14.76
C THR A 59 3.90 5.89 14.44
N LEU A 60 3.09 5.16 13.67
CA LEU A 60 1.70 5.56 13.39
C LEU A 60 0.86 5.56 14.67
N GLN A 61 0.98 4.52 15.50
CA GLN A 61 0.26 4.46 16.78
C GLN A 61 0.67 5.60 17.73
N ILE A 62 1.96 5.93 17.79
CA ILE A 62 2.44 7.07 18.60
C ILE A 62 1.79 8.37 18.12
N ASN A 63 1.73 8.61 16.81
CA ASN A 63 1.12 9.82 16.27
C ASN A 63 -0.39 9.88 16.54
N GLU A 64 -1.07 8.75 16.49
CA GLU A 64 -2.50 8.65 16.81
C GLU A 64 -2.76 8.96 18.28
N TYR A 65 -1.96 8.37 19.19
CA TYR A 65 -2.07 8.67 20.62
C TYR A 65 -1.69 10.11 20.97
N GLU A 66 -0.69 10.70 20.32
CA GLU A 66 -0.38 12.12 20.51
C GLU A 66 -1.56 13.02 20.12
N LYS A 67 -2.22 12.72 19.00
CA LYS A 67 -3.43 13.47 18.59
C LYS A 67 -4.58 13.29 19.56
N GLU A 68 -4.79 12.08 20.06
CA GLU A 68 -5.83 11.80 21.05
C GLU A 68 -5.55 12.59 22.34
N ILE A 69 -4.30 12.65 22.79
CA ILE A 69 -3.89 13.46 23.94
C ILE A 69 -4.16 14.95 23.69
N GLU A 70 -3.76 15.48 22.53
CA GLU A 70 -3.99 16.88 22.17
C GLU A 70 -5.51 17.21 22.13
N GLU A 71 -6.32 16.32 21.57
CA GLU A 71 -7.78 16.47 21.54
C GLU A 71 -8.39 16.45 22.95
N LEU A 72 -7.93 15.55 23.82
CA LEU A 72 -8.38 15.47 25.20
C LEU A 72 -7.94 16.68 26.03
N GLU A 73 -6.73 17.19 25.82
CA GLU A 73 -6.22 18.40 26.48
C GLU A 73 -7.05 19.62 26.08
N ASN A 74 -7.28 19.81 24.78
CA ASN A 74 -8.14 20.88 24.26
C ASN A 74 -9.55 20.78 24.83
N ARG A 75 -10.17 19.59 24.82
CA ARG A 75 -11.49 19.38 25.45
C ARG A 75 -11.47 19.70 26.93
N SER A 76 -10.42 19.30 27.65
CA SER A 76 -10.29 19.61 29.07
C SER A 76 -10.20 21.11 29.33
N GLU A 77 -9.48 21.85 28.49
CA GLU A 77 -9.38 23.30 28.58
C GLU A 77 -10.74 23.96 28.28
N THR A 78 -11.40 23.58 27.19
CA THR A 78 -12.76 24.07 26.87
C THR A 78 -13.75 23.79 28.00
N LEU A 79 -13.75 22.58 28.57
CA LEU A 79 -14.63 22.24 29.70
C LEU A 79 -14.31 23.06 30.96
N LYS A 80 -13.03 23.39 31.21
CA LYS A 80 -12.66 24.26 32.33
C LYS A 80 -13.15 25.69 32.12
N GLU A 81 -13.07 26.21 30.89
CA GLU A 81 -13.61 27.51 30.53
C GLU A 81 -15.14 27.53 30.65
N GLU A 82 -15.82 26.47 30.20
CA GLU A 82 -17.26 26.29 30.37
C GLU A 82 -17.68 26.30 31.85
N ILE A 83 -16.96 25.57 32.71
CA ILE A 83 -17.20 25.56 34.15
C ILE A 83 -16.93 26.93 34.76
N ALA A 84 -15.85 27.61 34.36
CA ALA A 84 -15.54 28.95 34.88
C ALA A 84 -16.62 29.98 34.50
N ASN A 85 -17.27 29.81 33.36
CA ASN A 85 -18.35 30.67 32.88
C ASN A 85 -19.75 30.16 33.24
N SER A 86 -19.89 29.05 33.97
CA SER A 86 -21.19 28.41 34.22
C SER A 86 -22.15 29.30 35.02
N ASP A 87 -21.61 30.21 35.83
CA ASP A 87 -22.39 31.15 36.66
C ASP A 87 -22.60 32.51 35.97
N ASN A 88 -22.06 32.70 34.75
CA ASN A 88 -22.18 33.94 34.00
C ASN A 88 -23.52 33.98 33.22
N PRO A 89 -24.45 34.90 33.54
CA PRO A 89 -25.77 34.95 32.90
C PRO A 89 -25.71 35.19 31.38
N ASP A 90 -24.74 35.97 30.89
CA ASP A 90 -24.57 36.21 29.45
C ASP A 90 -24.07 34.96 28.71
N TYR A 91 -23.26 34.16 29.40
CA TYR A 91 -22.76 32.88 28.88
C TYR A 91 -23.87 31.82 28.82
N ILE A 92 -24.68 31.73 29.88
CA ILE A 92 -25.86 30.85 29.93
C ILE A 92 -26.84 31.22 28.81
N GLU A 93 -27.13 32.51 28.59
CA GLU A 93 -28.00 32.95 27.50
C GLU A 93 -27.41 32.55 26.13
N LYS A 94 -26.10 32.69 25.95
CA LYS A 94 -25.42 32.31 24.70
C LYS A 94 -25.54 30.81 24.43
N ILE A 95 -25.21 29.94 25.39
CA ILE A 95 -25.33 28.48 25.24
C ILE A 95 -26.79 28.07 25.03
N ALA A 96 -27.74 28.70 25.73
CA ALA A 96 -29.17 28.46 25.54
C ALA A 96 -29.64 28.81 24.10
N ARG A 97 -29.09 29.85 23.47
CA ARG A 97 -29.36 30.16 22.05
C ARG A 97 -28.77 29.11 21.11
N GLU A 98 -27.52 28.73 21.37
CA GLU A 98 -26.74 27.83 20.50
C GLU A 98 -27.23 26.38 20.57
N GLU A 99 -27.58 25.87 21.75
CA GLU A 99 -28.04 24.49 21.96
C GLU A 99 -29.56 24.32 21.84
N SER A 100 -30.35 25.32 22.23
CA SER A 100 -31.81 25.20 22.30
C SER A 100 -32.56 26.01 21.23
N ASP A 101 -31.85 26.61 20.26
CA ASP A 101 -32.42 27.52 19.23
C ASP A 101 -33.34 28.61 19.83
N MET A 102 -33.08 29.02 21.07
CA MET A 102 -33.92 29.98 21.80
C MET A 102 -33.72 31.41 21.28
N GLN A 103 -34.83 32.15 21.11
CA GLN A 103 -34.85 33.51 20.52
C GLN A 103 -35.23 34.58 21.54
N LYS A 104 -34.80 35.83 21.33
CA LYS A 104 -35.28 36.95 22.16
C LYS A 104 -36.77 37.18 21.92
N PRO A 105 -37.52 37.64 22.93
CA PRO A 105 -38.83 38.23 22.69
C PRO A 105 -38.69 39.41 21.70
N GLY A 106 -39.09 39.19 20.44
CA GLY A 106 -38.98 40.16 19.33
C GLY A 106 -38.21 39.68 18.09
N GLU A 107 -37.57 38.50 18.12
CA GLU A 107 -36.90 37.92 16.94
C GLU A 107 -37.91 37.24 15.98
N LYS A 108 -37.67 37.33 14.65
CA LYS A 108 -38.54 36.75 13.61
C LYS A 108 -37.87 35.51 13.00
N VAL A 109 -38.50 34.35 13.12
CA VAL A 109 -38.08 33.13 12.44
C VAL A 109 -38.27 33.28 10.94
N VAL A 110 -37.18 33.24 10.18
CA VAL A 110 -37.23 33.10 8.72
C VAL A 110 -37.00 31.62 8.41
N SER A 111 -38.08 30.85 8.24
CA SER A 111 -37.97 29.51 7.67
C SER A 111 -37.88 29.64 6.15
N PHE A 112 -36.77 29.17 5.59
CA PHE A 112 -36.67 29.01 4.14
C PHE A 112 -37.52 27.79 3.77
N ILE A 113 -38.73 28.05 3.27
CA ILE A 113 -39.47 27.04 2.54
C ILE A 113 -38.74 26.93 1.20
N GLU A 114 -38.00 25.84 1.00
CA GLU A 114 -37.51 25.50 -0.33
C GLU A 114 -38.73 25.41 -1.24
N GLN A 115 -38.89 26.44 -2.07
CA GLN A 115 -39.79 26.37 -3.21
C GLN A 115 -39.20 25.26 -4.08
N ASN A 116 -39.86 24.11 -4.03
CA ASN A 116 -39.52 22.93 -4.81
C ASN A 116 -39.14 23.41 -6.21
N PRO A 117 -37.84 23.42 -6.57
CA PRO A 117 -37.43 23.90 -7.86
C PRO A 117 -38.05 22.91 -8.83
N HIS A 118 -39.00 23.41 -9.62
CA HIS A 118 -39.54 22.73 -10.80
C HIS A 118 -38.45 21.84 -11.38
N PRO A 119 -38.66 20.51 -11.55
CA PRO A 119 -37.61 19.55 -11.80
C PRO A 119 -36.67 20.08 -12.88
N LYS A 120 -35.51 20.58 -12.46
CA LYS A 120 -34.38 20.74 -13.35
C LYS A 120 -33.90 19.32 -13.48
N GLU A 121 -34.18 18.76 -14.64
CA GLU A 121 -33.66 17.51 -15.15
C GLU A 121 -32.19 17.42 -14.76
N SER A 122 -31.94 16.77 -13.63
CA SER A 122 -30.61 16.43 -13.18
C SER A 122 -30.20 15.30 -14.09
N GLU A 123 -29.31 15.58 -15.03
CA GLU A 123 -28.57 14.56 -15.76
C GLU A 123 -28.02 13.58 -14.70
N SER A 124 -28.64 12.41 -14.63
CA SER A 124 -28.28 11.40 -13.65
C SER A 124 -26.86 10.91 -13.95
N PRO A 125 -26.06 10.56 -12.94
CA PRO A 125 -24.75 9.94 -13.15
C PRO A 125 -24.87 8.49 -13.66
N GLU A 126 -26.03 8.07 -14.20
CA GLU A 126 -26.22 6.73 -14.76
C GLU A 126 -25.37 6.49 -16.01
N ASN A 127 -25.01 7.57 -16.70
CA ASN A 127 -24.08 7.60 -17.82
C ASN A 127 -22.60 7.59 -17.38
N LEU A 128 -22.27 7.76 -16.09
CA LEU A 128 -20.91 7.69 -15.56
C LEU A 128 -20.45 6.27 -15.19
N TRP A 129 -21.39 5.38 -14.80
CA TRP A 129 -21.12 3.96 -14.55
C TRP A 129 -21.41 3.05 -15.75
N ASN A 130 -21.78 3.63 -16.91
CA ASN A 130 -21.84 2.89 -18.16
C ASN A 130 -20.42 2.56 -18.64
N SER A 131 -20.04 1.29 -18.50
CA SER A 131 -18.73 0.73 -18.90
C SER A 131 -18.30 1.13 -20.32
N ASN A 132 -19.25 1.35 -21.24
CA ASN A 132 -18.97 1.75 -22.61
C ASN A 132 -18.28 3.12 -22.74
N PHE A 133 -18.40 4.01 -21.75
CA PHE A 133 -17.73 5.31 -21.77
C PHE A 133 -16.22 5.20 -21.45
N TRP A 134 -15.87 4.47 -20.39
CA TRP A 134 -14.47 4.24 -20.00
C TRP A 134 -13.72 3.29 -20.94
N PHE A 135 -14.38 2.30 -21.55
CA PHE A 135 -13.70 1.37 -22.46
C PHE A 135 -13.48 1.92 -23.88
N GLY A 136 -14.21 2.96 -24.29
CA GLY A 136 -14.08 3.58 -25.61
C GLY A 136 -12.71 4.23 -25.88
N TRP A 137 -12.20 5.01 -24.92
CA TRP A 137 -10.89 5.67 -25.07
C TRP A 137 -9.68 4.70 -24.86
N ILE A 138 -9.89 3.58 -24.16
CA ILE A 138 -8.87 2.56 -23.87
C ILE A 138 -8.64 1.72 -25.13
N GLY A 139 -9.70 1.44 -25.88
CA GLY A 139 -9.61 0.74 -27.17
C GLY A 139 -8.78 1.50 -28.21
N GLN A 140 -8.98 2.82 -28.32
CA GLN A 140 -8.20 3.66 -29.26
C GLN A 140 -6.74 3.83 -28.82
N SER A 141 -6.48 3.98 -27.53
CA SER A 141 -5.10 4.12 -27.01
C SER A 141 -4.29 2.82 -27.11
N TRP A 142 -4.92 1.64 -27.01
CA TRP A 142 -4.23 0.36 -27.15
C TRP A 142 -3.68 0.09 -28.56
N ASN A 143 -4.37 0.57 -29.60
CA ASN A 143 -3.91 0.44 -30.98
C ASN A 143 -2.65 1.28 -31.29
N TRP A 144 -2.50 2.42 -30.63
CA TRP A 144 -1.29 3.26 -30.77
C TRP A 144 -0.05 2.67 -30.08
N ILE A 145 -0.25 1.88 -29.02
CA ILE A 145 0.86 1.23 -28.31
C ILE A 145 1.45 0.10 -29.14
N LYS A 146 0.60 -0.70 -29.81
CA LYS A 146 1.05 -1.78 -30.72
C LYS A 146 1.71 -1.28 -32.00
N SER A 147 1.56 -0.01 -32.37
CA SER A 147 2.27 0.53 -33.54
C SER A 147 3.65 1.11 -33.19
N LYS A 148 3.97 1.22 -31.90
CA LYS A 148 5.24 1.75 -31.38
C LYS A 148 6.21 0.69 -30.88
N PHE A 149 5.79 -0.57 -30.88
CA PHE A 149 6.54 -1.79 -30.55
C PHE A 149 6.25 -2.85 -31.61
#